data_AF-A0A916WI74-F1
#
_entry.id   AF-A0A916WI74-F1
#
_cell.length_a   1.000
_cell.length_b   1.000
_cell.length_c   1.000
_cell.angle_alpha   90.00
_cell.angle_beta   90.00
_cell.angle_gamma   90.00
#
_symmetry.space_group_name_H-M   'P 1'
#
loop_
_entity.id
_entity.type
_entity.pdbx_description
1 polymer ?
#
loop_
_entity_poly.entity_id
_entity_poly.type
_entity_poly.pdbx_seq_one_letter_code
_entity_poly.pdbx_strand_id
1 'polypeptide(L)'
;MLALEFRAFWEFGALLPAWPVLARAPRGDGHSVVVFPGLSANDGSTIPLRRYLDTLGYATSGWEQGFNFGPRAGVLEAARAQITRAFHETGRKVSLIGWSLGGVYARELAKELPHLVRSVITLGTPFAGSHRSTNAWRIYELASGRKVARETENYDLPSAPPVPTTSIYSRSDGIVAWQGSVQKPAAHNPQTENVEVIASHVGLGLNPSAWWAVANRLAQAEGSWKPFERKGTFLHGLIYPDPARAG
;
A
#
# COMPACT_ATOMS: atom_id res chain seq x y z
N MET A 1 6.26 14.73 15.85
CA MET A 1 5.82 13.87 14.73
C MET A 1 6.99 13.58 13.80
N LEU A 2 7.65 14.58 13.17
CA LEU A 2 8.88 14.36 12.38
C LEU A 2 10.04 13.67 13.13
N ALA A 3 10.23 13.96 14.43
CA ALA A 3 11.25 13.29 15.25
C ALA A 3 11.05 11.76 15.39
N LEU A 4 9.84 11.24 15.11
CA LEU A 4 9.54 9.81 15.13
C LEU A 4 10.06 9.08 13.88
N GLU A 5 10.30 9.79 12.76
CA GLU A 5 10.88 9.21 11.54
C GLU A 5 12.33 8.74 11.75
N PHE A 6 13.06 9.32 12.72
CA PHE A 6 14.38 8.84 13.13
C PHE A 6 14.36 7.41 13.72
N ARG A 7 13.18 6.90 14.11
CA ARG A 7 13.01 5.51 14.55
C ARG A 7 13.07 4.50 13.39
N ALA A 8 12.97 4.94 12.13
CA ALA A 8 13.05 4.06 10.96
C ALA A 8 14.33 3.20 10.95
N PHE A 9 15.45 3.75 11.45
CA PHE A 9 16.70 2.99 11.62
C PHE A 9 16.57 1.82 12.60
N TRP A 10 15.82 1.99 13.70
CA TRP A 10 15.57 0.93 14.68
C TRP A 10 14.48 -0.04 14.21
N GLU A 11 13.49 0.44 13.48
CA GLU A 11 12.45 -0.40 12.84
C GLU A 11 13.07 -1.35 11.80
N PHE A 12 14.10 -0.91 11.09
CA PHE A 12 14.90 -1.76 10.21
C PHE A 12 15.60 -2.90 10.97
N GLY A 13 16.13 -2.59 12.16
CA GLY A 13 16.75 -3.58 13.04
C GLY A 13 15.78 -4.67 13.55
N ALA A 14 14.48 -4.38 13.60
CA ALA A 14 13.45 -5.32 14.05
C ALA A 14 13.10 -6.40 12.99
N LEU A 15 13.46 -6.21 11.71
CA LEU A 15 13.21 -7.21 10.66
C LEU A 15 13.99 -8.51 10.89
N LEU A 16 15.26 -8.40 11.32
CA LEU A 16 16.12 -9.56 11.55
C LEU A 16 15.58 -10.51 12.64
N PRO A 17 15.25 -10.05 13.87
CA PRO A 17 14.68 -10.93 14.88
C PRO A 17 13.26 -11.39 14.55
N ALA A 18 12.50 -10.63 13.76
CA ALA A 18 11.15 -11.02 13.34
C ALA A 18 11.13 -12.03 12.17
N TRP A 19 12.26 -12.24 11.49
CA TRP A 19 12.34 -13.07 10.29
C TRP A 19 11.81 -14.50 10.44
N PRO A 20 12.07 -15.25 11.54
CA PRO A 20 11.51 -16.59 11.71
C PRO A 20 9.98 -16.62 11.75
N VAL A 21 9.35 -15.54 12.22
CA VAL A 21 7.90 -15.39 12.18
C VAL A 21 7.48 -15.01 10.76
N LEU A 22 8.09 -13.99 10.15
CA LEU A 22 7.78 -13.56 8.79
C LEU A 22 7.89 -14.69 7.76
N ALA A 23 8.89 -15.56 7.87
CA ALA A 23 9.07 -16.70 6.99
C ALA A 23 7.95 -17.75 7.09
N ARG A 24 7.14 -17.72 8.16
CA ARG A 24 5.95 -18.56 8.35
C ARG A 24 4.66 -17.90 7.86
N ALA A 25 4.74 -16.71 7.27
CA ALA A 25 3.58 -16.07 6.67
C ALA A 25 2.96 -16.97 5.58
N PRO A 26 1.65 -16.86 5.33
CA PRO A 26 0.99 -17.59 4.26
C PRO A 26 1.71 -17.41 2.92
N ARG A 27 1.91 -18.51 2.20
CA ARG A 27 2.62 -18.52 0.92
C ARG A 27 1.70 -18.05 -0.22
N GLY A 28 2.33 -17.44 -1.22
CA GLY A 28 1.67 -17.05 -2.46
C GLY A 28 1.40 -18.24 -3.38
N ASP A 29 0.47 -18.03 -4.32
CA ASP A 29 0.16 -18.96 -5.40
C ASP A 29 1.02 -18.72 -6.66
N GLY A 30 1.96 -17.79 -6.63
CA GLY A 30 2.80 -17.41 -7.78
C GLY A 30 2.30 -16.20 -8.59
N HIS A 31 1.17 -15.56 -8.23
CA HIS A 31 0.68 -14.40 -8.99
C HIS A 31 1.61 -13.18 -8.92
N SER A 32 1.50 -12.32 -9.93
CA SER A 32 2.30 -11.11 -10.07
C SER A 32 1.91 -10.04 -9.05
N VAL A 33 2.92 -9.38 -8.47
CA VAL A 33 2.74 -8.25 -7.55
C VAL A 33 3.56 -7.06 -8.04
N VAL A 34 2.92 -5.91 -8.26
CA VAL A 34 3.61 -4.66 -8.63
C VAL A 34 3.68 -3.75 -7.40
N VAL A 35 4.88 -3.28 -7.07
CA VAL A 35 5.11 -2.43 -5.88
C VAL A 35 5.48 -1.00 -6.28
N PHE A 36 4.61 -0.05 -5.95
CA PHE A 36 4.74 1.37 -6.25
C PHE A 36 5.46 2.12 -5.11
N PRO A 37 6.60 2.77 -5.38
CA PRO A 37 7.38 3.48 -4.37
C PRO A 37 6.71 4.80 -3.94
N GLY A 38 7.12 5.30 -2.77
CA GLY A 38 6.71 6.63 -2.28
C GLY A 38 7.34 7.78 -3.06
N LEU A 39 6.98 9.01 -2.66
CA LEU A 39 7.55 10.23 -3.26
C LEU A 39 9.08 10.23 -3.19
N SER A 40 9.72 10.71 -4.26
CA SER A 40 11.16 10.86 -4.48
C SER A 40 11.96 9.56 -4.34
N ALA A 41 11.26 8.43 -4.25
CA ALA A 41 11.83 7.10 -4.21
C ALA A 41 11.67 6.39 -5.57
N ASN A 42 12.39 5.29 -5.73
CA ASN A 42 12.37 4.45 -6.93
C ASN A 42 12.28 2.98 -6.50
N ASP A 43 12.43 2.06 -7.45
CA ASP A 43 12.36 0.62 -7.17
C ASP A 43 13.38 0.13 -6.13
N GLY A 44 14.49 0.84 -5.93
CA GLY A 44 15.48 0.53 -4.91
C GLY A 44 14.89 0.52 -3.50
N SER A 45 13.96 1.44 -3.19
CA SER A 45 13.38 1.56 -1.85
C SER A 45 12.42 0.41 -1.51
N THR A 46 11.86 -0.26 -2.51
CA THR A 46 10.91 -1.36 -2.34
C THR A 46 11.55 -2.74 -2.43
N ILE A 47 12.87 -2.83 -2.72
CA ILE A 47 13.60 -4.10 -2.82
C ILE A 47 13.38 -4.97 -1.58
N PRO A 48 13.50 -4.48 -0.32
CA PRO A 48 13.37 -5.35 0.85
C PRO A 48 12.00 -6.04 0.92
N LEU A 49 10.92 -5.29 0.72
CA LEU A 49 9.56 -5.83 0.68
C LEU A 49 9.38 -6.83 -0.46
N ARG A 50 9.85 -6.48 -1.66
CA ARG A 50 9.79 -7.35 -2.84
C ARG A 50 10.52 -8.67 -2.63
N ARG A 51 11.75 -8.63 -2.10
CA ARG A 51 12.53 -9.84 -1.77
C ARG A 51 11.85 -10.72 -0.74
N TYR A 52 11.28 -10.12 0.30
CA TYR A 52 10.48 -10.86 1.26
C TYR A 52 9.31 -11.59 0.59
N LEU A 53 8.54 -10.89 -0.25
CA LEU A 53 7.42 -11.50 -0.98
C LEU A 53 7.87 -12.58 -1.99
N ASP A 54 9.02 -12.39 -2.65
CA ASP A 54 9.63 -13.42 -3.51
C ASP A 54 9.87 -14.72 -2.71
N THR A 55 10.38 -14.62 -1.47
CA THR A 55 10.60 -15.81 -0.61
C THR A 55 9.31 -16.55 -0.24
N LEU A 56 8.18 -15.86 -0.24
CA LEU A 56 6.86 -16.42 -0.01
C LEU A 56 6.22 -17.01 -1.28
N GLY A 57 6.86 -16.86 -2.44
CA GLY A 57 6.40 -17.42 -3.71
C GLY A 57 5.52 -16.48 -4.53
N TYR A 58 5.69 -15.16 -4.39
CA TYR A 58 5.10 -14.18 -5.31
C TYR A 58 6.06 -13.81 -6.44
N ALA A 59 5.54 -13.45 -7.61
CA ALA A 59 6.34 -12.89 -8.69
C ALA A 59 6.33 -11.36 -8.59
N THR A 60 7.27 -10.77 -7.84
CA THR A 60 7.27 -9.33 -7.60
C THR A 60 8.03 -8.53 -8.64
N SER A 61 7.51 -7.35 -8.95
CA SER A 61 8.16 -6.33 -9.77
C SER A 61 8.06 -4.96 -9.10
N GLY A 62 9.03 -4.10 -9.41
CA GLY A 62 8.93 -2.69 -9.08
C GLY A 62 7.95 -1.98 -10.02
N TRP A 63 7.79 -0.67 -9.90
CA TRP A 63 6.95 0.09 -10.83
C TRP A 63 7.62 0.40 -12.18
N GLU A 64 8.95 0.26 -12.27
CA GLU A 64 9.76 0.43 -13.48
C GLU A 64 9.70 1.83 -14.13
N GLN A 65 9.17 2.86 -13.44
CA GLN A 65 9.05 4.24 -13.97
C GLN A 65 10.11 5.23 -13.45
N GLY A 66 11.21 4.72 -12.91
CA GLY A 66 12.30 5.51 -12.35
C GLY A 66 11.94 6.10 -10.97
N PHE A 67 12.17 7.40 -10.78
CA PHE A 67 11.83 8.09 -9.54
C PHE A 67 10.38 8.60 -9.56
N ASN A 68 9.69 8.40 -8.44
CA ASN A 68 8.31 8.86 -8.28
C ASN A 68 8.28 10.32 -7.85
N PHE A 69 8.13 11.22 -8.83
CA PHE A 69 7.92 12.65 -8.62
C PHE A 69 6.45 13.05 -8.80
N GLY A 70 5.52 12.12 -8.58
CA GLY A 70 4.10 12.36 -8.85
C GLY A 70 3.73 12.32 -10.34
N PRO A 71 2.45 12.63 -10.66
CA PRO A 71 1.90 12.41 -11.98
C PRO A 71 2.69 13.20 -13.03
N ARG A 72 3.14 12.48 -14.05
CA ARG A 72 3.86 13.02 -15.21
C ARG A 72 3.32 12.33 -16.45
N ALA A 73 3.34 13.05 -17.57
CA ALA A 73 2.96 12.50 -18.86
C ALA A 73 3.66 11.14 -19.11
N GLY A 74 2.86 10.13 -19.47
CA GLY A 74 3.34 8.79 -19.79
C GLY A 74 3.54 7.83 -18.60
N VAL A 75 3.68 8.31 -17.36
CA VAL A 75 3.91 7.42 -16.20
C VAL A 75 2.71 6.50 -15.95
N LEU A 76 1.49 7.03 -16.02
CA LEU A 76 0.27 6.25 -15.85
C LEU A 76 0.07 5.23 -16.96
N GLU A 77 0.33 5.62 -18.21
CA GLU A 77 0.24 4.72 -19.36
C GLU A 77 1.27 3.59 -19.30
N ALA A 78 2.49 3.89 -18.85
CA ALA A 78 3.52 2.88 -18.65
C ALA A 78 3.16 1.91 -17.51
N ALA A 79 2.60 2.42 -16.41
CA ALA A 79 2.12 1.58 -15.31
C ALA A 79 0.92 0.69 -15.73
N ARG A 80 -0.02 1.24 -16.52
CA ARG A 80 -1.12 0.49 -17.15
C ARG A 80 -0.58 -0.63 -18.03
N ALA A 81 0.38 -0.32 -18.89
CA ALA A 81 1.00 -1.29 -19.78
C ALA A 81 1.72 -2.40 -19.01
N GLN A 82 2.38 -2.07 -17.89
CA GLN A 82 3.03 -3.04 -17.02
C GLN A 82 2.01 -4.02 -16.40
N ILE A 83 0.91 -3.53 -15.83
CA ILE A 83 -0.14 -4.38 -15.24
C ILE A 83 -0.75 -5.29 -16.31
N THR A 84 -1.05 -4.71 -17.48
CA THR A 84 -1.63 -5.44 -18.61
C THR A 84 -0.70 -6.55 -19.11
N ARG A 85 0.60 -6.25 -19.25
CA ARG A 85 1.62 -7.23 -19.62
C ARG A 85 1.72 -8.35 -18.59
N ALA A 86 1.84 -8.03 -17.31
CA ALA A 86 1.94 -9.02 -16.23
C ALA A 86 0.71 -9.95 -16.16
N PHE A 87 -0.48 -9.42 -16.43
CA PHE A 87 -1.70 -10.22 -16.57
C PHE A 87 -1.63 -11.18 -17.76
N HIS A 88 -1.26 -10.69 -18.95
CA HIS A 88 -1.21 -11.52 -20.16
C HIS A 88 -0.13 -12.59 -20.14
N GLU A 89 1.02 -12.32 -19.50
CA GLU A 89 2.12 -13.29 -19.37
C GLU A 89 1.74 -14.50 -18.49
N THR A 90 0.91 -14.29 -17.48
CA THR A 90 0.59 -15.33 -16.48
C THR A 90 -0.84 -15.85 -16.57
N GLY A 91 -1.73 -15.13 -17.27
CA GLY A 91 -3.17 -15.37 -17.26
C GLY A 91 -3.84 -15.12 -15.89
N ARG A 92 -3.14 -14.49 -14.95
CA ARG A 92 -3.60 -14.28 -13.57
C ARG A 92 -3.67 -12.79 -13.25
N LYS A 93 -4.63 -12.43 -12.40
CA LYS A 93 -4.75 -11.05 -11.91
C LYS A 93 -3.54 -10.64 -11.07
N VAL A 94 -3.21 -9.36 -11.16
CA VAL A 94 -2.03 -8.74 -10.54
C VAL A 94 -2.44 -8.05 -9.24
N SER A 95 -1.71 -8.28 -8.15
CA SER A 95 -1.91 -7.51 -6.91
C SER A 95 -1.06 -6.24 -6.93
N LEU A 96 -1.61 -5.13 -6.46
CA LEU A 96 -0.90 -3.85 -6.43
C LEU A 96 -0.61 -3.44 -4.99
N ILE A 97 0.65 -3.15 -4.69
CA ILE A 97 1.07 -2.59 -3.40
C ILE A 97 1.58 -1.19 -3.65
N GLY A 98 1.08 -0.20 -2.92
CA GLY A 98 1.65 1.13 -3.01
C GLY A 98 1.93 1.75 -1.65
N TRP A 99 3.09 2.38 -1.56
CA TRP A 99 3.53 3.06 -0.36
C TRP A 99 3.46 4.57 -0.55
N SER A 100 2.86 5.28 0.41
CA SER A 100 2.70 6.73 0.36
C SER A 100 2.04 7.14 -0.96
N LEU A 101 2.62 8.08 -1.70
CA LEU A 101 2.17 8.49 -3.03
C LEU A 101 1.97 7.31 -4.02
N GLY A 102 2.80 6.27 -3.93
CA GLY A 102 2.67 5.05 -4.74
C GLY A 102 1.31 4.36 -4.58
N GLY A 103 0.71 4.44 -3.38
CA GLY A 103 -0.61 3.85 -3.11
C GLY A 103 -1.75 4.52 -3.85
N VAL A 104 -1.63 5.78 -4.23
CA VAL A 104 -2.67 6.41 -5.04
C VAL A 104 -2.62 5.92 -6.47
N TYR A 105 -1.43 5.77 -7.06
CA TYR A 105 -1.31 5.11 -8.37
C TYR A 105 -1.94 3.72 -8.36
N ALA A 106 -1.61 2.91 -7.36
CA ALA A 106 -2.18 1.58 -7.21
C ALA A 106 -3.72 1.59 -7.14
N ARG A 107 -4.29 2.53 -6.37
CA ARG A 107 -5.75 2.67 -6.25
C ARG A 107 -6.41 3.13 -7.53
N GLU A 108 -5.88 4.15 -8.21
CA GLU A 108 -6.47 4.67 -9.45
C GLU A 108 -6.36 3.65 -10.58
N LEU A 109 -5.22 2.99 -10.74
CA LEU A 109 -5.05 1.91 -11.72
C LEU A 109 -6.00 0.73 -11.46
N ALA A 110 -6.30 0.42 -10.20
CA ALA A 110 -7.26 -0.62 -9.86
C ALA A 110 -8.72 -0.23 -10.11
N LYS A 111 -9.06 1.07 -10.04
CA LYS A 111 -10.38 1.56 -10.47
C LYS A 111 -10.53 1.43 -11.98
N GLU A 112 -9.46 1.68 -12.71
CA GLU A 112 -9.48 1.68 -14.17
C GLU A 112 -9.35 0.27 -14.79
N LEU A 113 -8.62 -0.63 -14.15
CA LEU A 113 -8.34 -1.99 -14.62
C LEU A 113 -8.85 -3.08 -13.66
N PRO A 114 -10.10 -3.05 -13.18
CA PRO A 114 -10.57 -3.96 -12.13
C PRO A 114 -10.60 -5.43 -12.55
N HIS A 115 -10.65 -5.71 -13.86
CA HIS A 115 -10.59 -7.07 -14.40
C HIS A 115 -9.17 -7.65 -14.40
N LEU A 116 -8.14 -6.81 -14.35
CA LEU A 116 -6.73 -7.23 -14.33
C LEU A 116 -6.13 -7.23 -12.93
N VAL A 117 -6.75 -6.49 -12.00
CA VAL A 117 -6.24 -6.33 -10.63
C VAL A 117 -6.92 -7.30 -9.67
N ARG A 118 -6.11 -8.02 -8.89
CA ARG A 118 -6.54 -8.99 -7.88
C ARG A 118 -6.94 -8.30 -6.58
N SER A 119 -6.10 -7.41 -6.10
CA SER A 119 -6.29 -6.64 -4.86
C SER A 119 -5.36 -5.43 -4.81
N VAL A 120 -5.67 -4.49 -3.93
CA VAL A 120 -4.84 -3.32 -3.64
C VAL A 120 -4.48 -3.30 -2.16
N ILE A 121 -3.20 -3.14 -1.86
CA ILE A 121 -2.71 -2.94 -0.49
C ILE A 121 -1.95 -1.62 -0.45
N THR A 122 -2.31 -0.75 0.49
CA THR A 122 -1.66 0.56 0.64
C THR A 122 -0.94 0.66 1.98
N LEU A 123 0.21 1.33 1.98
CA LEU A 123 1.01 1.61 3.19
C LEU A 123 1.03 3.14 3.38
N GLY A 124 0.42 3.67 4.43
CA GLY A 124 0.46 5.10 4.79
C GLY A 124 0.07 6.04 3.65
N THR A 125 -0.90 5.65 2.82
CA THR A 125 -1.24 6.37 1.58
C THR A 125 -2.28 7.46 1.85
N PRO A 126 -2.05 8.71 1.47
CA PRO A 126 -2.99 9.81 1.71
C PRO A 126 -4.08 9.89 0.63
N PHE A 127 -5.15 9.11 0.77
CA PHE A 127 -6.29 9.10 -0.18
C PHE A 127 -7.62 9.57 0.43
N ALA A 128 -7.76 9.55 1.76
CA ALA A 128 -9.00 9.88 2.45
C ALA A 128 -9.07 11.39 2.74
N GLY A 129 -9.81 12.11 1.90
CA GLY A 129 -10.09 13.53 2.13
C GLY A 129 -10.62 14.23 0.89
N SER A 130 -11.24 15.41 1.06
CA SER A 130 -11.85 16.11 -0.07
C SER A 130 -10.77 16.60 -1.05
N HIS A 131 -11.14 16.79 -2.32
CA HIS A 131 -10.28 17.32 -3.39
C HIS A 131 -9.59 18.65 -3.04
N ARG A 132 -9.99 19.34 -1.96
CA ARG A 132 -9.47 20.66 -1.56
C ARG A 132 -8.95 20.78 -0.13
N SER A 133 -9.13 19.78 0.75
CA SER A 133 -9.03 20.03 2.21
C SER A 133 -8.13 19.09 3.01
N THR A 134 -7.14 18.43 2.39
CA THR A 134 -6.35 17.43 3.14
C THR A 134 -4.91 17.37 2.66
N ASN A 135 -3.98 17.18 3.60
CA ASN A 135 -2.53 17.19 3.40
C ASN A 135 -2.01 16.30 2.25
N ALA A 136 -2.84 15.39 1.71
CA ALA A 136 -2.62 14.71 0.44
C ALA A 136 -2.20 15.67 -0.67
N TRP A 137 -2.94 16.78 -0.87
CA TRP A 137 -2.61 17.76 -1.92
C TRP A 137 -1.26 18.44 -1.70
N ARG A 138 -0.91 18.74 -0.45
CA ARG A 138 0.42 19.27 -0.11
C ARG A 138 1.52 18.26 -0.43
N ILE A 139 1.28 16.97 -0.18
CA ILE A 139 2.22 15.91 -0.57
C ILE A 139 2.30 15.80 -2.10
N TYR A 140 1.19 15.92 -2.84
CA TYR A 140 1.19 15.99 -4.32
C TYR A 140 1.90 17.22 -4.90
N GLU A 141 1.70 18.39 -4.31
CA GLU A 141 2.34 19.64 -4.73
C GLU A 141 3.84 19.64 -4.39
N LEU A 142 4.22 19.16 -3.19
CA LEU A 142 5.60 18.89 -2.83
C LEU A 142 6.22 17.85 -3.76
N ALA A 143 5.42 16.87 -4.20
CA ALA A 143 5.88 15.77 -5.04
C ALA A 143 6.24 16.20 -6.46
N SER A 144 5.34 16.94 -7.07
CA SER A 144 5.38 17.31 -8.48
C SER A 144 6.07 18.64 -8.73
N GLY A 145 6.30 19.44 -7.68
CA GLY A 145 6.79 20.82 -7.81
C GLY A 145 5.84 21.73 -8.61
N ARG A 146 4.59 21.30 -8.84
CA ARG A 146 3.59 21.97 -9.68
C ARG A 146 2.25 22.03 -8.94
N LYS A 147 1.44 23.05 -9.23
CA LYS A 147 0.03 23.06 -8.84
C LYS A 147 -0.67 21.97 -9.66
N VAL A 148 -0.96 20.83 -9.02
CA VAL A 148 -1.40 19.56 -9.63
C VAL A 148 -2.82 19.63 -10.24
N ALA A 149 -3.43 20.81 -10.32
CA ALA A 149 -4.86 21.00 -10.58
C ALA A 149 -5.37 20.29 -11.84
N ARG A 150 -4.62 20.27 -12.95
CA ARG A 150 -5.18 19.88 -14.25
C ARG A 150 -5.26 18.37 -14.55
N GLU A 151 -4.37 17.54 -14.01
CA GLU A 151 -4.34 16.10 -14.35
C GLU A 151 -5.09 15.22 -13.34
N THR A 152 -5.27 15.68 -12.10
CA THR A 152 -5.91 14.91 -11.02
C THR A 152 -7.30 15.41 -10.64
N GLU A 153 -7.79 16.49 -11.27
CA GLU A 153 -9.15 17.04 -11.03
C GLU A 153 -10.25 15.99 -11.23
N ASN A 154 -9.96 14.90 -11.97
CA ASN A 154 -10.87 13.80 -12.24
C ASN A 154 -10.74 12.60 -11.28
N TYR A 155 -9.77 12.59 -10.35
CA TYR A 155 -9.60 11.45 -9.43
C TYR A 155 -10.45 11.58 -8.17
N ASP A 156 -11.44 10.70 -8.04
CA ASP A 156 -12.17 10.48 -6.79
C ASP A 156 -11.33 9.62 -5.83
N LEU A 157 -10.28 10.20 -5.26
CA LEU A 157 -9.34 9.49 -4.37
C LEU A 157 -10.02 8.76 -3.19
N PRO A 158 -11.03 9.35 -2.51
CA PRO A 158 -11.73 8.68 -1.41
C PRO A 158 -12.48 7.42 -1.83
N SER A 159 -12.99 7.38 -3.06
CA SER A 159 -13.69 6.19 -3.56
C SER A 159 -12.78 4.97 -3.56
N ALA A 160 -13.30 3.86 -3.05
CA ALA A 160 -12.58 2.59 -3.01
C ALA A 160 -12.50 2.00 -4.43
N PRO A 161 -11.35 1.42 -4.82
CA PRO A 161 -11.28 0.56 -6.01
C PRO A 161 -12.33 -0.56 -5.93
N PRO A 162 -12.91 -1.05 -7.04
CA PRO A 162 -13.93 -2.11 -7.02
C PRO A 162 -13.30 -3.52 -6.93
N VAL A 163 -12.24 -3.66 -6.12
CA VAL A 163 -11.49 -4.88 -5.85
C VAL A 163 -11.14 -4.92 -4.34
N PRO A 164 -10.82 -6.09 -3.75
CA PRO A 164 -10.34 -6.17 -2.38
C PRO A 164 -9.27 -5.12 -2.08
N THR A 165 -9.52 -4.26 -1.08
CA THR A 165 -8.64 -3.13 -0.77
C THR A 165 -8.32 -3.09 0.71
N THR A 166 -7.04 -3.17 1.05
CA THR A 166 -6.55 -3.04 2.42
C THR A 166 -5.71 -1.77 2.57
N SER A 167 -6.07 -0.92 3.52
CA SER A 167 -5.21 0.21 3.93
C SER A 167 -4.48 -0.12 5.21
N ILE A 168 -3.15 -0.17 5.14
CA ILE A 168 -2.28 -0.30 6.31
C ILE A 168 -1.77 1.10 6.67
N TYR A 169 -2.05 1.55 7.88
CA TYR A 169 -1.69 2.90 8.34
C TYR A 169 -1.11 2.87 9.75
N SER A 170 -0.51 3.98 10.17
CA SER A 170 -0.07 4.15 11.56
C SER A 170 -0.53 5.49 12.12
N ARG A 171 -1.03 5.50 13.37
CA ARG A 171 -1.33 6.76 14.08
C ARG A 171 -0.06 7.54 14.47
N SER A 172 1.10 6.88 14.49
CA SER A 172 2.41 7.50 14.71
C SER A 172 3.12 7.98 13.44
N ASP A 173 2.46 7.89 12.29
CA ASP A 173 2.97 8.40 11.02
C ASP A 173 3.25 9.92 11.12
N GLY A 174 4.50 10.31 10.86
CA GLY A 174 4.94 11.69 11.00
C GLY A 174 4.76 12.55 9.75
N ILE A 175 4.37 11.95 8.62
CA ILE A 175 4.31 12.58 7.29
C ILE A 175 2.87 12.68 6.79
N VAL A 176 2.13 11.58 6.89
CA VAL A 176 0.72 11.48 6.51
C VAL A 176 -0.11 11.41 7.77
N ALA A 177 -1.02 12.39 7.95
CA ALA A 177 -2.02 12.29 9.00
C ALA A 177 -2.84 11.02 8.79
N TRP A 178 -2.86 10.14 9.80
CA TRP A 178 -3.39 8.78 9.68
C TRP A 178 -4.84 8.72 9.17
N GLN A 179 -5.66 9.71 9.50
CA GLN A 179 -7.04 9.84 9.01
C GLN A 179 -7.09 9.90 7.48
N GLY A 180 -6.06 10.47 6.86
CA GLY A 180 -5.87 10.53 5.42
C GLY A 180 -5.58 9.17 4.77
N SER A 181 -5.27 8.14 5.56
CA SER A 181 -5.09 6.76 5.10
C SER A 181 -6.27 5.86 5.44
N VAL A 182 -7.36 6.37 6.00
CA VAL A 182 -8.50 5.54 6.42
C VAL A 182 -9.54 5.43 5.31
N GLN A 183 -9.73 4.21 4.80
CA GLN A 183 -10.83 3.88 3.89
C GLN A 183 -12.16 3.90 4.64
N LYS A 184 -13.04 4.82 4.27
CA LYS A 184 -14.43 4.81 4.71
C LYS A 184 -15.19 3.66 4.04
N PRO A 185 -16.24 3.12 4.69
CA PRO A 185 -17.12 2.14 4.07
C PRO A 185 -17.64 2.65 2.72
N ALA A 186 -17.58 1.80 1.70
CA ALA A 186 -18.03 2.09 0.35
C ALA A 186 -19.14 1.12 -0.04
N ALA A 187 -20.34 1.62 -0.35
CA ALA A 187 -21.48 0.75 -0.69
C ALA A 187 -21.22 -0.12 -1.94
N HIS A 188 -20.46 0.40 -2.91
CA HIS A 188 -20.10 -0.31 -4.13
C HIS A 188 -18.95 -1.32 -3.96
N ASN A 189 -18.20 -1.25 -2.86
CA ASN A 189 -17.16 -2.22 -2.54
C ASN A 189 -17.16 -2.56 -1.04
N PRO A 190 -17.80 -3.66 -0.63
CA PRO A 190 -17.79 -4.08 0.77
C PRO A 190 -16.46 -4.73 1.20
N GLN A 191 -15.56 -5.05 0.27
CA GLN A 191 -14.28 -5.73 0.51
C GLN A 191 -13.16 -4.73 0.80
N THR A 192 -13.43 -3.79 1.71
CA THR A 192 -12.47 -2.77 2.15
C THR A 192 -12.17 -2.91 3.62
N GLU A 193 -10.91 -2.74 4.02
CA GLU A 193 -10.52 -2.76 5.42
C GLU A 193 -9.35 -1.83 5.74
N ASN A 194 -9.23 -1.49 7.03
CA ASN A 194 -8.12 -0.70 7.56
C ASN A 194 -7.40 -1.50 8.64
N VAL A 195 -6.08 -1.63 8.51
CA VAL A 195 -5.20 -2.32 9.45
C VAL A 195 -4.25 -1.28 10.04
N GLU A 196 -4.34 -1.08 11.35
CA GLU A 196 -3.38 -0.22 12.04
C GLU A 196 -2.14 -1.02 12.45
N VAL A 197 -0.97 -0.43 12.25
CA VAL A 197 0.31 -0.90 12.79
C VAL A 197 1.01 0.24 13.52
N ILE A 198 2.00 -0.10 14.34
CA ILE A 198 2.85 0.88 15.02
C ILE A 198 4.13 1.06 14.20
N ALA A 199 4.24 2.18 13.50
CA ALA A 199 5.39 2.50 12.65
C ALA A 199 5.51 4.01 12.42
N SER A 200 6.72 4.48 12.10
CA SER A 200 6.91 5.75 11.38
C SER A 200 6.45 5.66 9.91
N HIS A 201 6.35 6.78 9.20
CA HIS A 201 5.98 6.77 7.78
C HIS A 201 7.00 6.01 6.94
N VAL A 202 8.29 6.29 7.18
CA VAL A 202 9.39 5.58 6.53
C VAL A 202 9.44 4.12 6.99
N GLY A 203 9.17 3.90 8.27
CA GLY A 203 9.07 2.60 8.90
C GLY A 203 8.06 1.66 8.28
N LEU A 204 6.92 2.16 7.79
CA LEU A 204 5.86 1.32 7.22
C LEU A 204 6.36 0.40 6.09
N GLY A 205 7.31 0.87 5.28
CA GLY A 205 7.91 0.07 4.21
C GLY A 205 8.80 -1.08 4.70
N LEU A 206 9.19 -1.07 5.98
CA LEU A 206 10.17 -1.96 6.61
C LEU A 206 9.66 -2.55 7.93
N ASN A 207 8.38 -2.39 8.25
CA ASN A 207 7.81 -2.81 9.51
C ASN A 207 7.37 -4.29 9.44
N PRO A 208 7.83 -5.18 10.34
CA PRO A 208 7.45 -6.58 10.32
C PRO A 208 5.93 -6.82 10.36
N SER A 209 5.19 -6.03 11.13
CA SER A 209 3.73 -6.15 11.22
C SER A 209 3.06 -5.74 9.91
N ALA A 210 3.55 -4.68 9.27
CA ALA A 210 3.07 -4.30 7.95
C ALA A 210 3.37 -5.41 6.91
N TRP A 211 4.57 -5.99 6.93
CA TRP A 211 4.97 -7.07 6.02
C TRP A 211 4.14 -8.35 6.22
N TRP A 212 3.87 -8.73 7.47
CA TRP A 212 2.98 -9.85 7.76
C TRP A 212 1.56 -9.58 7.27
N ALA A 213 1.01 -8.38 7.54
CA ALA A 213 -0.30 -8.00 7.05
C ALA A 213 -0.35 -8.06 5.52
N VAL A 214 0.64 -7.49 4.81
CA VAL A 214 0.75 -7.57 3.34
C VAL A 214 0.70 -9.03 2.87
N ALA A 215 1.58 -9.90 3.38
CA ALA A 215 1.63 -11.30 2.99
C ALA A 215 0.30 -12.03 3.27
N ASN A 216 -0.28 -11.80 4.44
CA ASN A 216 -1.55 -12.38 4.85
C ASN A 216 -2.71 -11.96 3.93
N ARG A 217 -2.73 -10.70 3.47
CA ARG A 217 -3.75 -10.21 2.52
C ARG A 217 -3.53 -10.74 1.10
N LEU A 218 -2.28 -10.79 0.63
CA LEU A 218 -1.94 -11.33 -0.68
C LEU A 218 -2.27 -12.82 -0.82
N ALA A 219 -2.22 -13.59 0.27
CA ALA A 219 -2.47 -15.04 0.24
C ALA A 219 -3.95 -15.40 0.05
N GLN A 220 -4.87 -14.44 0.09
CA GLN A 220 -6.29 -14.72 -0.12
C GLN A 220 -6.56 -15.09 -1.58
N ALA A 221 -7.27 -16.20 -1.78
CA ALA A 221 -7.74 -16.60 -3.10
C ALA A 221 -8.78 -15.61 -3.64
N GLU A 222 -8.84 -15.46 -4.97
CA GLU A 222 -9.87 -14.65 -5.64
C GLU A 222 -11.27 -15.12 -5.21
N GLY A 223 -12.17 -14.18 -4.94
CA GLY A 223 -13.52 -14.47 -4.45
C GLY A 223 -13.62 -14.95 -3.00
N SER A 224 -12.51 -15.19 -2.32
CA SER A 224 -12.48 -15.71 -0.94
C SER A 224 -12.09 -14.67 0.10
N TRP A 225 -12.37 -13.40 -0.17
CA TRP A 225 -11.99 -12.29 0.70
C TRP A 225 -12.60 -12.44 2.10
N LYS A 226 -11.76 -12.24 3.11
CA LYS A 226 -12.08 -12.20 4.53
C LYS A 226 -11.34 -11.03 5.17
N PRO A 227 -11.96 -10.34 6.14
CA PRO A 227 -11.28 -9.30 6.92
C PRO A 227 -10.04 -9.82 7.66
N PHE A 228 -9.12 -8.92 7.99
CA PHE A 228 -7.89 -9.23 8.70
C PHE A 228 -8.22 -9.58 10.16
N GLU A 229 -7.84 -10.78 10.56
CA GLU A 229 -8.13 -11.28 11.90
C GLU A 229 -7.13 -10.71 12.91
N ARG A 230 -7.65 -9.86 13.82
CA ARG A 230 -6.86 -9.30 14.92
C ARG A 230 -6.78 -10.22 16.14
N LYS A 231 -7.78 -11.09 16.33
CA LYS A 231 -8.13 -11.72 17.62
C LYS A 231 -7.52 -13.11 17.85
N GLY A 232 -6.29 -13.34 17.41
CA GLY A 232 -5.63 -14.65 17.61
C GLY A 232 -5.08 -14.85 19.03
N THR A 233 -4.40 -13.83 19.59
CA THR A 233 -3.78 -13.84 20.92
C THR A 233 -3.66 -12.42 21.48
N PHE A 234 -3.50 -12.26 22.81
CA PHE A 234 -3.26 -10.95 23.45
C PHE A 234 -2.08 -10.19 22.82
N LEU A 235 -1.00 -10.90 22.47
CA LEU A 235 0.16 -10.36 21.78
C LEU A 235 -0.17 -9.83 20.37
N HIS A 236 -1.08 -10.48 19.64
CA HIS A 236 -1.49 -10.03 18.31
C HIS A 236 -2.25 -8.69 18.37
N GLY A 237 -3.01 -8.43 19.45
CA GLY A 237 -3.68 -7.14 19.69
C GLY A 237 -2.73 -6.01 20.09
N LEU A 238 -1.55 -6.32 20.64
CA LEU A 238 -0.49 -5.32 20.90
C LEU A 238 0.24 -4.91 19.61
N ILE A 239 0.33 -5.82 18.64
CA ILE A 239 1.00 -5.61 17.36
C ILE A 239 0.07 -4.93 16.34
N TYR A 240 -1.21 -5.29 16.36
CA TYR A 240 -2.27 -4.70 15.53
C TYR A 240 -3.33 -4.05 16.41
N PRO A 241 -3.16 -2.75 16.74
CA PRO A 241 -4.11 -2.03 17.57
C PRO A 241 -5.53 -2.03 16.99
N ASP A 242 -6.54 -1.86 17.84
CA ASP A 242 -7.91 -1.67 17.37
C ASP A 242 -8.04 -0.34 16.62
N PRO A 243 -8.31 -0.34 15.29
CA PRO A 243 -8.45 0.90 14.52
C PRO A 243 -9.63 1.75 15.00
N ALA A 244 -10.64 1.14 15.65
CA ALA A 244 -11.82 1.83 16.17
C ALA A 244 -11.64 2.43 17.57
N ARG A 245 -10.49 2.21 18.24
CA ARG A 245 -10.28 2.73 19.60
C ARG A 245 -10.30 4.26 19.62
N ALA A 246 -10.88 4.82 20.68
CA ALA A 246 -10.80 6.26 20.95
C ALA A 246 -9.33 6.69 20.94
N GLY A 247 -9.05 7.77 20.19
CA GLY A 247 -7.71 8.37 20.09
C GLY A 247 -7.44 9.30 21.26
#